data_AF-A0A7X3ZXT7-F1
#
_entry.id   AF-A0A7X3ZXT7-F1
#
_cell.length_a   1.000
_cell.length_b   1.000
_cell.length_c   1.000
_cell.angle_alpha   90.00
_cell.angle_beta   90.00
_cell.angle_gamma   90.00
#
_symmetry.space_group_name_H-M   'P 1'
#
loop_
_entity.id
_entity.type
_entity.pdbx_description
1 polymer ?
#
loop_
_entity_poly.entity_id
_entity_poly.type
_entity_poly.pdbx_seq_one_letter_code
_entity_poly.pdbx_strand_id
1 'polypeptide(L)'
;MTILAATAADGDPYACTLADRIRLANAKTSIVGCPRGTSHDIIALTEDITLREALPPITGKITIEGNGHAISGDDQFRIFEVGGGKLTLRNVT
;
A
#
# COMPACT_ATOMS: atom_id res chain seq x y z
N MET A 1 -7.62 -8.56 12.36
CA MET A 1 -6.34 -8.41 11.66
C MET A 1 -6.56 -8.94 10.26
N THR A 2 -6.47 -8.08 9.26
CA THR A 2 -6.74 -8.44 7.86
C THR A 2 -5.47 -8.22 7.06
N ILE A 3 -5.08 -9.24 6.29
CA ILE A 3 -3.96 -9.18 5.35
C ILE A 3 -4.54 -8.88 3.97
N LEU A 4 -3.97 -7.89 3.30
CA LEU A 4 -4.39 -7.40 1.99
C LEU A 4 -3.20 -7.51 1.03
N ALA A 5 -3.37 -8.16 -0.11
CA ALA A 5 -2.31 -8.21 -1.13
C ALA A 5 -2.26 -6.91 -1.94
N ALA A 6 -1.07 -6.35 -2.18
CA ALA A 6 -0.83 -5.23 -3.07
C ALA A 6 0.01 -5.66 -4.28
N THR A 7 -0.35 -5.11 -5.43
CA THR A 7 0.36 -5.30 -6.71
C THR A 7 0.74 -3.95 -7.30
N ALA A 8 1.56 -3.94 -8.34
CA ALA A 8 1.87 -2.75 -9.13
C ALA A 8 0.83 -2.47 -10.22
N ALA A 9 -0.05 -3.43 -10.53
CA ALA A 9 -0.86 -3.41 -11.76
C ALA A 9 -1.90 -2.27 -11.82
N ASP A 10 -1.62 -1.29 -12.67
CA ASP A 10 -2.54 -0.26 -13.14
C ASP A 10 -3.15 -0.66 -14.49
N GLY A 11 -4.45 -0.97 -14.48
CA GLY A 11 -5.22 -1.35 -15.67
C GLY A 11 -6.35 -2.36 -15.42
N ASP A 12 -6.32 -3.06 -14.29
CA ASP A 12 -7.41 -3.94 -13.86
C ASP A 12 -8.22 -3.26 -12.73
N PRO A 13 -9.53 -2.98 -12.91
CA PRO A 13 -10.34 -2.32 -11.90
C PRO A 13 -10.53 -3.17 -10.63
N TYR A 14 -10.07 -4.42 -10.63
CA TYR A 14 -10.05 -5.32 -9.47
C TYR A 14 -8.65 -5.52 -8.89
N ALA A 15 -7.59 -4.98 -9.50
CA ALA A 15 -6.25 -5.02 -8.93
C ALA A 15 -6.10 -3.92 -7.86
N CYS A 16 -5.79 -4.34 -6.64
CA CYS A 16 -5.54 -3.41 -5.55
C CYS A 16 -4.08 -2.95 -5.59
N THR A 17 -3.86 -1.79 -6.19
CA THR A 17 -2.54 -1.17 -6.18
C THR A 17 -2.10 -0.83 -4.75
N LEU A 18 -0.79 -0.67 -4.53
CA LEU A 18 -0.27 -0.18 -3.26
C LEU A 18 -0.90 1.16 -2.86
N ALA A 19 -1.12 2.06 -3.82
CA ALA A 19 -1.79 3.34 -3.59
C ALA A 19 -3.22 3.16 -3.09
N ASP A 20 -4.01 2.27 -3.70
CA ASP A 20 -5.39 2.00 -3.27
C ASP A 20 -5.44 1.37 -1.89
N ARG A 21 -4.54 0.43 -1.58
CA ARG A 21 -4.43 -0.15 -0.24
C ARG A 21 -4.13 0.91 0.82
N ILE A 22 -3.25 1.88 0.52
CA ILE A 22 -2.97 3.01 1.41
C ILE A 22 -4.19 3.93 1.56
N ARG A 23 -4.88 4.27 0.45
CA ARG A 23 -6.11 5.08 0.48
C ARG A 23 -7.18 4.43 1.37
N LEU A 24 -7.38 3.12 1.24
CA LEU A 24 -8.32 2.34 2.04
C LEU A 24 -7.96 2.37 3.53
N ALA A 25 -6.69 2.14 3.85
CA ALA A 25 -6.23 2.11 5.23
C ALA A 25 -6.31 3.48 5.92
N ASN A 26 -6.08 4.56 5.16
CA ASN A 26 -6.25 5.93 5.63
C ASN A 26 -7.72 6.31 5.80
N ALA A 27 -8.55 6.09 4.78
CA ALA A 27 -9.95 6.51 4.74
C ALA A 27 -10.86 5.60 5.59
N LYS A 28 -10.43 4.38 5.90
CA LYS A 28 -11.24 3.32 6.51
C LYS A 28 -12.53 3.07 5.71
N THR A 29 -12.47 3.19 4.39
CA THR A 29 -13.57 2.95 3.44
C THR A 29 -13.25 1.73 2.58
N SER A 30 -14.25 1.15 1.92
CA SER A 30 -14.08 0.06 0.95
C SER A 30 -14.10 0.62 -0.48
N ILE A 31 -13.17 0.19 -1.33
CA ILE A 31 -13.19 0.43 -2.78
C ILE A 31 -13.64 -0.89 -3.43
N VAL A 32 -14.45 -0.80 -4.49
CA VAL A 32 -14.90 -1.97 -5.26
C VAL A 32 -13.68 -2.75 -5.75
N GLY A 33 -13.67 -4.08 -5.56
CA GLY A 33 -12.52 -4.94 -5.91
C GLY A 33 -11.45 -5.06 -4.82
N CYS A 34 -11.44 -4.16 -3.82
CA CYS A 34 -10.49 -4.19 -2.72
C CYS A 34 -11.17 -4.35 -1.37
N PRO A 35 -11.15 -5.57 -0.77
CA PRO A 35 -11.72 -5.75 0.56
C PRO A 35 -11.07 -4.78 1.53
N ARG A 36 -11.92 -4.10 2.30
CA ARG A 36 -11.51 -3.09 3.27
C ARG A 36 -10.65 -3.74 4.34
N GLY A 37 -9.62 -3.01 4.72
CA GLY A 37 -8.81 -3.29 5.88
C GLY A 37 -9.57 -3.17 7.22
N THR A 38 -8.97 -3.65 8.31
CA THR A 38 -9.48 -3.45 9.68
C THR A 38 -8.81 -2.22 10.32
N SER A 39 -8.83 -2.09 11.65
CA SER A 39 -8.17 -0.96 12.35
C SER A 39 -6.64 -0.99 12.27
N HIS A 40 -6.06 -2.09 11.80
CA HIS A 40 -4.63 -2.27 11.50
C HIS A 40 -4.52 -3.07 10.21
N ASP A 41 -3.98 -2.43 9.18
CA ASP A 41 -3.89 -3.01 7.85
C ASP A 41 -2.50 -3.49 7.56
N ILE A 42 -2.42 -4.75 7.16
CA ILE A 42 -1.20 -5.39 6.71
C ILE A 42 -1.32 -5.50 5.20
N ILE A 43 -0.45 -4.78 4.50
CA ILE A 43 -0.32 -4.79 3.05
C ILE A 43 0.84 -5.72 2.72
N ALA A 44 0.54 -6.89 2.16
CA ALA A 44 1.55 -7.83 1.71
C ALA A 44 1.89 -7.56 0.25
N LEU A 45 3.18 -7.37 -0.05
CA LEU A 45 3.66 -7.29 -1.43
C LEU A 45 3.72 -8.70 -2.03
N THR A 46 3.27 -8.84 -3.26
CA THR A 46 3.33 -10.11 -4.03
C THR A 46 4.34 -10.06 -5.18
N GLU A 47 4.90 -8.88 -5.43
CA GLU A 47 5.86 -8.59 -6.49
C GLU A 47 6.64 -7.32 -6.14
N ASP A 48 7.71 -7.04 -6.88
CA ASP A 48 8.39 -5.76 -6.82
C ASP A 48 7.50 -4.67 -7.41
N ILE A 49 7.40 -3.55 -6.70
CA ILE A 49 6.51 -2.44 -7.08
C ILE A 49 7.34 -1.25 -7.54
N THR A 50 7.17 -0.86 -8.80
CA THR A 50 7.64 0.43 -9.30
C THR A 50 6.48 1.41 -9.31
N LEU A 51 6.61 2.51 -8.58
CA LEU A 51 5.58 3.53 -8.48
C LEU A 51 5.42 4.27 -9.81
N ARG A 52 4.18 4.32 -10.28
CA ARG A 52 3.79 5.10 -11.48
C ARG A 52 2.97 6.33 -11.13
N GLU A 53 2.56 6.45 -9.87
CA GLU A 53 1.91 7.61 -9.28
C GLU A 53 2.42 7.87 -7.86
N ALA A 54 2.25 9.10 -7.37
CA ALA A 54 2.60 9.46 -6.01
C ALA A 54 1.67 8.75 -5.01
N LEU A 55 2.26 8.12 -3.99
CA LEU A 55 1.50 7.52 -2.91
C LEU A 55 0.89 8.59 -1.99
N PRO A 56 -0.37 8.41 -1.53
CA PRO A 56 -0.98 9.35 -0.60
C PRO A 56 -0.29 9.31 0.78
N PRO A 57 -0.30 10.42 1.54
CA PRO A 57 0.32 10.47 2.84
C PRO A 57 -0.35 9.50 3.82
N ILE A 58 0.46 8.80 4.60
CA ILE A 58 0.03 7.84 5.62
C ILE A 58 -0.51 8.60 6.84
N THR A 59 -1.82 8.54 7.05
CA THR A 59 -2.52 9.12 8.20
C THR A 59 -3.09 8.04 9.14
N GLY A 60 -3.21 6.80 8.65
CA GLY A 60 -3.64 5.63 9.42
C GLY A 60 -2.50 4.80 10.02
N LYS A 61 -2.82 3.60 10.52
CA LYS A 61 -1.85 2.60 10.99
C LYS A 61 -1.69 1.51 9.93
N ILE A 62 -0.55 1.50 9.26
CA ILE A 62 -0.26 0.63 8.12
C ILE A 62 1.00 -0.18 8.40
N THR A 63 0.95 -1.48 8.12
CA THR A 63 2.11 -2.37 8.05
C THR A 63 2.28 -2.83 6.62
N ILE A 64 3.48 -2.73 6.08
CA ILE A 64 3.84 -3.30 4.78
C ILE A 64 4.74 -4.50 5.04
N GLU A 65 4.27 -5.67 4.63
CA GLU A 65 5.03 -6.92 4.59
C GLU A 65 5.58 -7.07 3.18
N GLY A 66 6.85 -6.76 2.99
CA GLY A 66 7.50 -6.81 1.69
C GLY A 66 7.69 -8.21 1.14
N ASN A 67 7.68 -9.25 1.98
CA ASN A 67 7.95 -10.63 1.57
C ASN A 67 9.24 -10.83 0.75
N GLY A 68 10.22 -9.91 0.87
CA GLY A 68 11.47 -9.91 0.11
C GLY A 68 11.42 -9.08 -1.18
N HIS A 69 10.29 -8.41 -1.45
CA HIS A 69 10.12 -7.53 -2.60
C HIS A 69 10.57 -6.10 -2.33
N ALA A 70 10.82 -5.35 -3.41
CA ALA A 70 11.23 -3.95 -3.37
C ALA A 70 10.09 -2.99 -3.73
N ILE A 71 10.16 -1.76 -3.21
CA ILE A 71 9.32 -0.64 -3.67
C ILE A 71 10.23 0.45 -4.21
N SER A 72 10.14 0.74 -5.50
CA SER A 72 10.91 1.78 -6.18
C SER A 72 10.03 2.98 -6.49
N GLY A 73 10.52 4.18 -6.17
CA GLY A 73 9.93 5.44 -6.64
C GLY A 73 10.35 5.82 -8.07
N ASP A 74 11.16 4.99 -8.73
CA ASP A 74 11.74 5.22 -10.07
C ASP A 74 12.44 6.58 -10.20
N ASP A 75 13.03 7.08 -9.12
CA ASP A 75 13.61 8.43 -8.98
C ASP A 75 12.64 9.58 -9.31
N GLN A 76 11.35 9.30 -9.45
CA GLN A 76 10.30 10.26 -9.82
C GLN A 76 9.38 10.57 -8.64
N PHE A 77 9.13 9.59 -7.78
CA PHE A 77 8.13 9.68 -6.72
C PHE A 77 8.73 9.47 -5.35
N ARG A 78 8.27 10.27 -4.38
CA ARG A 78 8.44 9.95 -2.97
C ARG A 78 7.68 8.66 -2.68
N ILE A 79 8.38 7.67 -2.12
CA ILE A 79 7.77 6.38 -1.78
C ILE A 79 6.78 6.55 -0.62
N PHE A 80 7.21 7.04 0.54
CA PHE A 80 6.33 7.23 1.68
C PHE A 80 6.42 8.63 2.27
N GLU A 81 5.25 9.17 2.62
CA GLU A 81 5.09 10.35 3.47
C GLU A 81 4.22 9.99 4.66
N VAL A 82 4.68 10.21 5.88
CA VAL A 82 3.89 9.92 7.10
C VAL A 82 3.31 11.22 7.64
N GLY A 83 2.06 11.51 7.29
CA GLY A 83 1.34 12.74 7.63
C GLY A 83 0.60 12.71 8.96
N GLY A 84 1.09 11.96 9.95
CA GLY A 84 0.47 11.80 11.27
C GLY A 84 -0.03 10.38 11.60
N GLY A 85 0.16 9.43 10.69
CA GLY A 85 -0.10 8.01 10.90
C GLY A 85 1.08 7.25 11.53
N LYS A 86 1.01 5.91 11.45
CA LYS A 86 2.10 4.99 11.80
C LYS A 86 2.34 4.03 10.65
N LEU A 87 3.56 4.03 10.12
CA LEU A 87 4.04 3.08 9.12
C LEU A 87 4.98 2.06 9.77
N THR A 88 4.77 0.78 9.50
CA THR A 88 5.69 -0.31 9.85
C THR A 88 6.12 -1.01 8.58
N LEU A 89 7.42 -1.13 8.34
CA LEU A 89 8.00 -1.83 7.19
C LEU A 89 8.66 -3.12 7.66
N ARG A 90 8.42 -4.23 6.97
CA ARG A 90 9.00 -5.53 7.29
C ARG A 90 9.42 -6.24 6.01
N ASN A 91 10.65 -6.73 5.98
CA ASN A 91 11.19 -7.51 4.86
C ASN A 91 10.91 -6.89 3.47
N VAL A 92 11.13 -5.57 3.36
CA VAL A 92 10.95 -4.77 2.13
C VAL A 92 12.24 -4.01 1.86
N THR A 93 12.59 -3.86 0.58
CA THR A 93 13.72 -3.04 0.13
C THR A 93 13.23 -1.74 -0.49
#